data_AF-A0A924XQW3-F1
#
_entry.id   AF-A0A924XQW3-F1
#
_cell.length_a   1.000
_cell.length_b   1.000
_cell.length_c   1.000
_cell.angle_alpha   90.00
_cell.angle_beta   90.00
_cell.angle_gamma   90.00
#
_symmetry.space_group_name_H-M   'P 1'
#
loop_
_entity.id
_entity.type
_entity.pdbx_description
1 polymer ?
#
loop_
_entity_poly.entity_id
_entity_poly.type
_entity_poly.pdbx_seq_one_letter_code
_entity_poly.pdbx_strand_id
1 'polypeptide(L)'
;MPARSGRCREWPPEAARRRLSRPSRNSPRPTNRSTPVTAVTPPTPLRFDDLGAVADTAAAGLGLAWLPDWLIRDRVRSGERVQVLTDVPALVFDISATWPGGPHLPMRVRVTLVAEA
;
A
#
# COMPACT_ATOMS: atom_id res chain seq x y z
N MET A 1 0.77 39.81 -31.59
CA MET A 1 0.52 39.71 -30.15
C MET A 1 0.89 38.30 -29.67
N PRO A 2 1.90 38.11 -28.80
CA PRO A 2 2.26 36.79 -28.28
C PRO A 2 1.98 36.64 -26.76
N ALA A 3 1.40 35.51 -26.35
CA ALA A 3 1.34 35.01 -24.98
C ALA A 3 0.91 33.53 -25.04
N ARG A 4 1.43 32.55 -24.32
CA ARG A 4 2.40 32.49 -23.22
C ARG A 4 2.89 31.03 -23.17
N SER A 5 4.21 30.84 -23.10
CA SER A 5 4.85 29.59 -22.72
C SER A 5 4.55 29.27 -21.25
N GLY A 6 3.77 28.21 -21.02
CA GLY A 6 3.52 27.65 -19.70
C GLY A 6 4.62 26.66 -19.32
N ARG A 7 5.68 27.19 -18.72
CA ARG A 7 6.83 26.48 -18.12
C ARG A 7 6.45 25.16 -17.43
N CYS A 8 7.16 24.09 -17.78
CA CYS A 8 7.48 23.01 -16.84
C CYS A 8 8.06 23.66 -15.58
N ARG A 9 7.32 23.61 -14.47
CA ARG A 9 7.90 23.95 -13.17
C ARG A 9 8.80 22.79 -12.79
N GLU A 10 10.07 23.00 -13.06
CA GLU A 10 11.22 22.34 -12.49
C GLU A 10 10.96 22.10 -11.00
N TRP A 11 10.97 20.83 -10.61
CA TRP A 11 10.76 20.39 -9.23
C TRP A 11 12.09 20.48 -8.48
N PRO A 12 12.24 21.34 -7.46
CA PRO A 12 13.51 21.42 -6.75
C PRO A 12 13.72 20.15 -5.89
N PRO A 13 14.94 19.59 -5.86
CA PRO A 13 15.25 18.31 -5.19
C PRO A 13 15.01 18.32 -3.67
N GLU A 14 14.83 19.50 -3.06
CA GLU A 14 14.58 19.68 -1.62
C GLU A 14 13.09 19.71 -1.23
N ALA A 15 12.18 20.11 -2.13
CA ALA A 15 10.75 20.30 -1.81
C ALA A 15 9.99 18.97 -1.60
N ALA A 16 10.50 17.86 -2.13
CA ALA A 16 9.97 16.52 -1.86
C ALA A 16 10.15 16.08 -0.39
N ARG A 17 11.06 16.71 0.37
CA ARG A 17 11.39 16.27 1.73
C ARG A 17 10.33 16.67 2.76
N ARG A 18 9.49 17.67 2.50
CA ARG A 18 8.53 18.22 3.48
C ARG A 18 7.14 17.58 3.48
N ARG A 19 6.84 16.69 2.55
CA ARG A 19 5.64 15.83 2.59
C ARG A 19 5.99 14.36 2.39
N LEU A 20 7.12 13.93 2.95
CA LEU A 20 7.13 12.59 3.50
C LEU A 20 6.08 12.63 4.62
N SER A 21 4.87 12.14 4.34
CA SER A 21 4.01 11.68 5.43
C SER A 21 4.91 10.76 6.24
N ARG A 22 5.35 11.23 7.43
CA ARG A 22 6.09 10.38 8.35
C ARG A 22 5.33 9.07 8.38
N PRO A 23 5.97 7.90 8.17
CA PRO A 23 5.26 6.66 8.38
C PRO A 23 4.60 6.80 9.74
N SER A 24 3.27 6.65 9.75
CA SER A 24 2.51 6.70 11.01
C SER A 24 3.24 5.81 12.01
N ARG A 25 3.19 6.14 13.30
CA ARG A 25 3.76 5.27 14.35
C ARG A 25 3.28 3.81 14.20
N ASN A 26 2.16 3.60 13.52
CA ASN A 26 1.54 2.31 13.21
C ASN A 26 1.72 1.84 11.75
N SER A 27 2.67 2.38 10.98
CA SER A 27 2.93 1.85 9.63
C SER A 27 3.44 0.41 9.75
N PRO A 28 2.85 -0.56 9.02
CA PRO A 28 3.33 -1.94 9.06
C PRO A 28 4.79 -1.97 8.64
N ARG A 29 5.62 -2.63 9.44
CA ARG A 29 7.03 -2.80 9.14
C ARG A 29 7.19 -3.97 8.18
N PRO A 30 7.99 -3.83 7.13
CA PRO A 30 8.30 -4.94 6.26
C PRO A 30 9.14 -5.98 7.01
N THR A 31 8.90 -7.25 6.72
CA THR A 31 9.52 -8.38 7.42
C THR A 31 10.82 -8.84 6.78
N ASN A 32 11.03 -8.52 5.50
CA ASN A 32 12.29 -8.74 4.78
C ASN A 32 13.32 -7.64 5.09
N ARG A 33 14.01 -7.75 6.22
CA ARG A 33 14.93 -6.71 6.74
C ARG A 33 16.15 -6.39 5.87
N SER A 34 16.43 -7.14 4.81
CA SER A 34 17.65 -7.03 4.02
C SER A 34 17.54 -6.14 2.77
N THR A 35 16.34 -5.78 2.30
CA THR A 35 16.18 -4.92 1.13
C THR A 35 15.89 -3.48 1.54
N PRO A 36 16.71 -2.48 1.15
CA PRO A 36 16.40 -1.09 1.43
C PRO A 36 15.09 -0.70 0.74
N VAL A 37 14.11 -0.28 1.54
CA VAL A 37 12.79 0.15 1.05
C VAL A 37 12.84 1.63 0.69
N THR A 38 12.66 1.92 -0.59
CA THR A 38 12.54 3.30 -1.07
C THR A 38 11.07 3.68 -1.17
N ALA A 39 10.64 4.65 -0.38
CA ALA A 39 9.30 5.21 -0.48
C ALA A 39 9.20 6.11 -1.71
N VAL A 40 8.28 5.79 -2.62
CA VAL A 40 7.97 6.60 -3.80
C VAL A 40 6.51 7.01 -3.72
N THR A 41 6.25 8.32 -3.75
CA THR A 41 4.89 8.86 -3.82
C THR A 41 4.69 9.45 -5.21
N PRO A 42 4.11 8.70 -6.16
CA PRO A 42 3.83 9.23 -7.49
C PRO A 42 2.77 10.34 -7.40
N PRO A 43 2.82 11.36 -8.26
CA PRO A 43 1.72 12.31 -8.38
C PRO A 43 0.49 11.58 -8.91
N THR A 44 -0.52 11.40 -8.05
CA THR A 44 -1.78 10.73 -8.41
C THR A 44 -2.96 11.69 -8.24
N PRO A 45 -3.88 11.78 -9.22
CA PRO A 45 -5.12 12.52 -9.07
C PRO A 45 -6.15 11.76 -8.21
N LEU A 46 -5.97 10.45 -8.00
CA LEU A 46 -6.89 9.58 -7.27
C LEU A 46 -6.22 9.06 -6.00
N ARG A 47 -6.93 9.15 -4.87
CA ARG A 47 -6.49 8.64 -3.57
C ARG A 47 -7.66 8.03 -2.84
N PHE A 48 -7.48 6.79 -2.42
CA PHE A 48 -8.47 6.01 -1.68
C PHE A 48 -7.86 5.55 -0.35
N ASP A 49 -8.70 5.36 0.65
CA ASP A 49 -8.38 4.77 1.95
C ASP A 49 -8.81 3.31 2.06
N ASP A 50 -9.65 2.83 1.14
CA ASP A 50 -10.08 1.45 1.02
C ASP A 50 -9.31 0.68 -0.06
N LEU A 51 -8.78 -0.50 0.30
CA LEU A 51 -8.00 -1.33 -0.63
C LEU A 51 -8.85 -1.95 -1.75
N GLY A 52 -10.13 -2.22 -1.49
CA GLY A 52 -11.08 -2.72 -2.50
C GLY A 52 -11.33 -1.68 -3.59
N ALA A 53 -11.58 -0.43 -3.20
CA ALA A 53 -11.73 0.68 -4.14
C ALA A 53 -10.46 0.92 -4.97
N VAL A 54 -9.27 0.80 -4.37
CA VAL A 54 -8.01 0.83 -5.13
C VAL A 54 -7.94 -0.34 -6.12
N ALA A 55 -8.33 -1.54 -5.71
CA ALA A 55 -8.36 -2.71 -6.59
C ALA A 55 -9.33 -2.54 -7.77
N ASP A 56 -10.50 -1.97 -7.54
CA ASP A 56 -11.53 -1.78 -8.57
C ASP A 56 -11.16 -0.66 -9.56
N THR A 57 -10.45 0.37 -9.12
CA THR A 57 -9.92 1.44 -10.00
C THR A 57 -8.64 1.05 -10.75
N ALA A 58 -7.87 0.09 -10.24
CA ALA A 58 -6.77 -0.55 -10.97
C ALA A 58 -7.29 -1.64 -11.92
N ALA A 59 -8.36 -2.34 -11.55
CA ALA A 59 -9.34 -2.81 -12.51
C ALA A 59 -9.95 -1.61 -13.24
N ALA A 60 -10.83 -1.67 -14.23
CA ALA A 60 -11.22 -0.46 -15.00
C ALA A 60 -10.09 0.36 -15.73
N GLY A 61 -8.79 0.16 -15.46
CA GLY A 61 -7.66 0.78 -16.15
C GLY A 61 -7.33 2.22 -15.75
N LEU A 62 -7.73 2.69 -14.58
CA LEU A 62 -7.54 4.10 -14.16
C LEU A 62 -6.15 4.37 -13.55
N GLY A 63 -5.30 3.36 -13.43
CA GLY A 63 -3.92 3.52 -12.97
C GLY A 63 -3.25 2.22 -12.55
N LEU A 64 -2.07 2.37 -11.93
CA LEU A 64 -1.34 1.29 -11.27
C LEU A 64 -1.64 1.31 -9.78
N ALA A 65 -1.82 0.12 -9.21
CA ALA A 65 -1.97 -0.06 -7.78
C ALA A 65 -0.98 -1.08 -7.24
N TRP A 66 -0.50 -0.82 -6.03
CA TRP A 66 0.29 -1.76 -5.26
C TRP A 66 -0.59 -2.32 -4.14
N LEU A 67 -0.90 -3.60 -4.22
CA LEU A 67 -1.92 -4.27 -3.41
C LEU A 67 -1.38 -5.57 -2.81
N PRO A 68 -1.90 -5.99 -1.63
CA PRO A 68 -1.57 -7.29 -1.05
C PRO A 68 -1.99 -8.44 -1.96
N ASP A 69 -1.20 -9.51 -2.02
CA ASP A 69 -1.44 -10.64 -2.92
C ASP A 69 -2.80 -11.32 -2.66
N TRP A 70 -3.18 -11.47 -1.39
CA TRP A 70 -4.42 -12.12 -0.99
C TRP A 70 -5.67 -11.42 -1.55
N LEU A 71 -5.61 -10.12 -1.79
CA LEU A 71 -6.73 -9.33 -2.30
C LEU A 71 -6.90 -9.48 -3.82
N ILE A 72 -5.79 -9.61 -4.53
CA ILE A 72 -5.76 -9.60 -6.01
C ILE A 72 -5.55 -10.98 -6.62
N ARG A 73 -5.26 -12.00 -5.81
CA ARG A 73 -4.90 -13.36 -6.27
C ARG A 73 -5.89 -13.91 -7.30
N ASP A 74 -7.19 -13.82 -7.01
CA ASP A 74 -8.21 -14.35 -7.92
C ASP A 74 -8.38 -13.50 -9.18
N ARG A 75 -8.22 -12.17 -9.07
CA ARG A 75 -8.24 -11.22 -10.21
C ARG A 75 -7.02 -11.38 -11.14
N VAL A 76 -5.86 -11.74 -10.58
CA VAL A 76 -4.67 -12.06 -11.37
C VAL A 76 -4.84 -13.42 -12.05
N ARG A 77 -5.38 -14.41 -11.33
CA ARG A 77 -5.66 -15.75 -11.89
C ARG A 77 -6.68 -15.73 -13.03
N SER A 78 -7.68 -14.85 -12.97
CA SER A 78 -8.65 -14.68 -14.05
C SER A 78 -8.10 -13.98 -15.30
N GLY A 79 -6.84 -13.51 -15.26
CA GLY A 79 -6.21 -12.78 -16.36
C GLY A 79 -6.73 -11.35 -16.52
N GLU A 80 -7.53 -10.86 -15.57
CA GLU A 80 -8.10 -9.52 -15.63
C GLU A 80 -7.03 -8.44 -15.46
N ARG A 81 -5.92 -8.76 -14.78
CA ARG A 81 -4.80 -7.85 -14.50
C ARG A 81 -3.45 -8.50 -14.72
N VAL A 82 -2.48 -7.68 -15.10
CA VAL A 82 -1.07 -8.05 -15.25
C VAL A 82 -0.28 -7.52 -14.07
N GLN A 83 0.46 -8.41 -13.40
CA GLN A 83 1.41 -8.00 -12.39
C GLN A 83 2.57 -7.25 -13.06
N VAL A 84 2.84 -6.03 -12.57
CA VAL A 84 3.98 -5.22 -13.00
C VAL A 84 5.07 -5.25 -11.93
N LEU A 85 6.30 -4.85 -12.29
CA LEU A 85 7.46 -4.83 -11.39
C LEU A 85 7.81 -6.22 -10.81
N THR A 86 7.68 -7.28 -11.61
CA THR A 86 8.01 -8.66 -11.21
C THR A 86 9.48 -8.86 -10.85
N ASP A 87 10.37 -7.98 -11.32
CA ASP A 87 11.80 -8.00 -11.00
C ASP A 87 12.11 -7.36 -9.63
N VAL A 88 11.13 -6.72 -9.00
CA VAL A 88 11.26 -6.13 -7.67
C VAL A 88 10.75 -7.12 -6.63
N PRO A 89 11.52 -7.41 -5.56
CA PRO A 89 11.05 -8.32 -4.52
C PRO A 89 9.78 -7.79 -3.86
N ALA A 90 8.82 -8.68 -3.64
CA ALA A 90 7.59 -8.35 -2.93
C ALA A 90 7.92 -7.87 -1.51
N LEU A 91 7.21 -6.83 -1.08
CA LEU A 91 7.26 -6.40 0.31
C LEU A 91 6.32 -7.27 1.13
N VAL A 92 6.87 -7.96 2.11
CA VAL A 92 6.09 -8.84 2.99
C VAL A 92 5.81 -8.10 4.28
N PHE A 93 4.56 -8.15 4.73
CA PHE A 93 4.10 -7.55 5.97
C PHE A 93 3.52 -8.63 6.88
N ASP A 94 3.86 -8.56 8.17
CA ASP A 94 3.20 -9.40 9.17
C ASP A 94 1.81 -8.84 9.48
N ILE A 95 0.81 -9.71 9.39
CA ILE A 95 -0.54 -9.44 9.88
C ILE A 95 -0.60 -9.98 11.30
N SER A 96 -0.88 -9.11 12.27
CA SER A 96 -0.98 -9.48 13.69
C SER A 96 -2.33 -9.08 14.27
N ALA A 97 -2.90 -9.97 15.08
CA ALA A 97 -4.04 -9.65 15.90
C ALA A 97 -3.58 -8.89 17.16
N THR A 98 -4.23 -7.77 17.49
CA THR A 98 -3.92 -6.98 18.69
C THR A 98 -5.17 -6.80 19.54
N TRP A 99 -5.00 -6.71 20.85
CA TRP A 99 -6.08 -6.52 21.81
C TRP A 99 -5.70 -5.49 22.88
N PRO A 100 -6.67 -4.76 23.46
CA PRO A 100 -6.41 -3.87 24.59
C PRO A 100 -5.80 -4.65 25.77
N GLY A 101 -4.75 -4.08 26.36
CA GLY A 101 -4.10 -4.67 27.52
C GLY A 101 -5.07 -4.81 28.70
N GLY A 102 -5.15 -6.03 29.25
CA GLY A 102 -5.93 -6.37 30.43
C GLY A 102 -5.49 -7.73 30.97
N PRO A 103 -5.72 -8.04 32.25
CA PRO A 103 -5.16 -9.23 32.89
C PRO A 103 -5.61 -10.54 32.25
N HIS A 104 -6.81 -10.58 31.64
CA HIS A 104 -7.36 -11.80 31.03
C HIS A 104 -8.06 -11.51 29.70
N LEU A 105 -7.70 -12.25 28.65
CA LEU A 105 -8.45 -12.28 27.39
C LEU A 105 -9.71 -13.15 27.59
N PRO A 106 -10.94 -12.65 27.34
CA PRO A 106 -12.16 -13.44 27.53
C PRO A 106 -12.10 -14.77 26.76
N MET A 107 -12.60 -15.86 27.36
CA MET A 107 -12.52 -17.21 26.79
C MET A 107 -13.07 -17.30 25.36
N ARG A 108 -14.17 -16.59 25.06
CA ARG A 108 -14.72 -16.50 23.69
C ARG A 108 -13.71 -16.00 22.66
N VAL A 109 -12.90 -15.00 23.01
CA VAL A 109 -11.87 -14.44 22.12
C VAL A 109 -10.72 -15.41 21.98
N ARG A 110 -10.29 -16.05 23.08
CA ARG A 110 -9.23 -17.07 23.05
C ARG A 110 -9.60 -18.25 22.17
N VAL A 111 -10.85 -18.74 22.28
CA VAL A 111 -11.36 -19.81 21.43
C VAL A 111 -11.33 -19.35 19.98
N THR A 112 -11.87 -18.19 19.63
CA THR A 112 -11.83 -17.71 18.23
C THR A 112 -10.41 -17.57 17.66
N LEU A 113 -9.44 -17.12 18.46
CA LEU A 113 -8.04 -16.98 18.01
C LEU A 113 -7.33 -18.32 17.75
N VAL A 114 -7.77 -19.40 18.41
CA VAL A 114 -7.18 -20.73 18.29
C VAL A 114 -8.03 -21.67 17.44
N ALA A 115 -9.34 -21.38 17.28
CA ALA A 115 -10.31 -22.29 16.71
C ALA A 115 -10.09 -22.57 15.22
N GLU A 116 -9.38 -21.71 14.49
CA GLU A 116 -8.79 -22.06 13.20
C GLU A 116 -7.50 -21.27 12.98
N ALA A 117 -6.43 -22.00 12.71
CA ALA A 117 -5.21 -21.57 12.03
C ALA A 117 -4.83 -22.67 11.02
#